data_AF-A0A239QET1-F1
#
_entry.id   AF-A0A239QET1-F1
#
_cell.length_a   1.000
_cell.length_b   1.000
_cell.length_c   1.000
_cell.angle_alpha   90.00
_cell.angle_beta   90.00
_cell.angle_gamma   90.00
#
_symmetry.space_group_name_H-M   'P 1'
#
loop_
_entity.id
_entity.type
_entity.pdbx_description
1 polymer ?
#
loop_
_entity_poly.entity_id
_entity_poly.type
_entity_poly.pdbx_seq_one_letter_code
_entity_poly.pdbx_strand_id
1 'polypeptide(L)'
;QIFFTVSTDTPNNPHDLFGKDVTKQDLVDRNIDDKNPLGYVSNVSYGRQIFVKLETDSTDNEVKAAFNAVFKGSFGNGKADAEAKYKKILNQTRATVYILGGSAKSGVEVATGNIDDLKRIIKEESTYSTNVPAVPVSYTVNFLKDNHRAVVKNTGDYIETTATTYNSGFITLRHKGGYVAKVDLTWDEISYDDKGVEHVKPFKWHGTWKARTRGFRERIQIPPNARNVHLIAGEATGLAWDPWWTIIDEKNIPIVKDREIVLR
;
A
#
# COMPACT_ATOMS: atom_id res chain seq x y z
N GLN A 1 -20.50 -6.40 -9.14
CA GLN A 1 -21.89 -6.33 -8.66
C GLN A 1 -22.69 -7.44 -9.33
N ILE A 2 -23.42 -8.24 -8.55
CA ILE A 2 -24.30 -9.29 -9.07
C ILE A 2 -25.72 -8.73 -9.09
N PHE A 3 -26.42 -8.85 -10.22
CA PHE A 3 -27.81 -8.42 -10.35
C PHE A 3 -28.76 -9.58 -10.08
N PHE A 4 -28.50 -10.71 -10.72
CA PHE A 4 -29.27 -11.95 -10.54
C PHE A 4 -28.38 -13.17 -10.80
N THR A 5 -28.84 -14.34 -10.39
CA THR A 5 -28.20 -15.62 -10.66
C THR A 5 -29.21 -16.54 -11.31
N VAL A 6 -28.78 -17.22 -12.37
CA VAL A 6 -29.55 -18.29 -13.00
C VAL A 6 -28.95 -19.60 -12.54
N SER A 7 -29.81 -20.46 -11.99
CA SER A 7 -29.43 -21.73 -11.41
C SER A 7 -30.04 -22.87 -12.21
N THR A 8 -29.31 -23.96 -12.33
CA THR A 8 -29.82 -25.23 -12.86
C THR A 8 -30.33 -26.06 -11.70
N ASP A 9 -31.54 -26.59 -11.82
CA ASP A 9 -32.07 -27.54 -10.85
C ASP A 9 -31.12 -28.72 -10.72
N THR A 10 -30.80 -29.10 -9.48
CA THR A 10 -29.84 -30.18 -9.23
C THR A 10 -30.44 -31.50 -9.71
N PRO A 11 -29.80 -32.22 -10.62
CA PRO A 11 -30.33 -33.48 -11.12
C PRO A 11 -30.34 -34.52 -10.00
N ASN A 12 -31.45 -35.27 -9.91
CA ASN A 12 -31.55 -36.38 -8.96
C ASN A 12 -30.64 -37.53 -9.39
N ASN A 13 -30.54 -37.78 -10.71
CA ASN A 13 -29.63 -38.74 -11.28
C ASN A 13 -28.79 -38.12 -12.41
N PRO A 14 -27.50 -38.49 -12.55
CA PRO A 14 -26.65 -38.05 -13.65
C PRO A 14 -27.26 -38.24 -15.04
N HIS A 15 -28.03 -39.32 -15.21
CA HIS A 15 -28.66 -39.68 -16.48
C HIS A 15 -29.73 -38.67 -16.94
N ASP A 16 -30.31 -37.90 -16.01
CA ASP A 16 -31.42 -36.97 -16.28
C ASP A 16 -31.01 -35.80 -17.19
N LEU A 17 -29.71 -35.52 -17.31
CA LEU A 17 -29.17 -34.46 -18.17
C LEU A 17 -28.88 -34.91 -19.61
N PHE A 18 -29.03 -36.20 -19.92
CA PHE A 18 -28.71 -36.75 -21.25
C PHE A 18 -29.96 -37.10 -22.04
N GLY A 19 -29.85 -36.95 -23.37
CA GLY A 19 -30.86 -37.46 -24.29
C GLY A 19 -30.90 -39.00 -24.26
N LYS A 20 -32.05 -39.59 -24.59
CA LYS A 20 -32.28 -41.05 -24.54
C LYS A 20 -31.31 -41.85 -25.41
N ASP A 21 -30.80 -41.25 -26.48
CA ASP A 21 -29.90 -41.90 -27.43
C ASP A 21 -28.42 -41.73 -27.07
N VAL A 22 -28.10 -41.01 -25.98
CA VAL A 22 -26.72 -40.83 -25.53
C VAL A 22 -26.26 -42.09 -24.80
N THR A 23 -25.23 -42.72 -25.34
CA THR A 23 -24.62 -43.91 -24.78
C THR A 23 -23.40 -43.58 -23.94
N LYS A 24 -22.96 -44.54 -23.12
CA LYS A 24 -21.68 -44.44 -22.41
C LYS A 24 -20.50 -44.28 -23.38
N GLN A 25 -20.55 -44.91 -24.56
CA GLN A 25 -19.48 -44.82 -25.55
C GLN A 25 -19.36 -43.39 -26.08
N ASP A 26 -20.46 -42.69 -26.29
CA ASP A 26 -20.44 -41.28 -26.71
C ASP A 26 -19.73 -40.37 -25.69
N LEU A 27 -19.84 -40.68 -24.40
CA LEU A 27 -19.13 -39.96 -23.34
C LEU A 27 -17.62 -40.29 -23.34
N VAL A 28 -17.27 -41.57 -23.51
CA VAL A 28 -15.87 -42.02 -23.60
C VAL A 28 -15.19 -41.43 -24.83
N ASP A 29 -15.88 -41.39 -25.97
CA ASP A 29 -15.38 -40.81 -27.22
C ASP A 29 -15.16 -39.28 -27.11
N ARG A 30 -15.84 -38.64 -26.15
CA ARG A 30 -15.63 -37.23 -25.74
C ARG A 30 -14.61 -37.08 -24.61
N ASN A 31 -13.86 -38.13 -24.30
CA ASN A 31 -12.78 -38.16 -23.31
C ASN A 31 -13.26 -37.88 -21.87
N ILE A 32 -14.48 -38.31 -21.54
CA ILE A 32 -15.01 -38.27 -20.17
C ILE A 32 -14.61 -39.56 -19.45
N ASP A 33 -13.79 -39.41 -18.41
CA ASP A 33 -13.25 -40.52 -17.60
C ASP A 33 -12.95 -40.07 -16.16
N ASP A 34 -12.33 -40.94 -15.35
CA ASP A 34 -11.98 -40.63 -13.95
C ASP A 34 -10.94 -39.51 -13.81
N LYS A 35 -10.14 -39.24 -14.85
CA LYS A 35 -9.16 -38.14 -14.88
C LYS A 35 -9.76 -36.83 -15.39
N ASN A 36 -10.83 -36.93 -16.19
CA ASN A 36 -11.59 -35.84 -16.79
C ASN A 36 -13.07 -35.96 -16.42
N PRO A 37 -13.42 -35.82 -15.12
CA PRO A 37 -14.78 -36.02 -14.66
C PRO A 37 -15.72 -34.96 -15.24
N LEU A 38 -16.92 -35.39 -15.64
CA LEU A 38 -17.93 -34.49 -16.15
C LEU A 38 -18.54 -33.62 -15.03
N GLY A 39 -18.67 -32.33 -15.30
CA GLY A 39 -19.40 -31.39 -14.45
C GLY A 39 -20.46 -30.64 -15.24
N TYR A 40 -21.43 -30.09 -14.51
CA TYR A 40 -22.45 -29.20 -15.07
C TYR A 40 -22.38 -27.84 -14.38
N VAL A 41 -22.73 -26.79 -15.13
CA VAL A 41 -22.80 -25.43 -14.60
C VAL A 41 -24.03 -25.35 -13.71
N SER A 42 -23.84 -25.32 -12.40
CA SER A 42 -24.94 -25.29 -11.43
C SER A 42 -25.51 -23.89 -11.26
N ASN A 43 -24.67 -22.87 -11.42
CA ASN A 43 -25.05 -21.46 -11.25
C ASN A 43 -24.24 -20.56 -12.17
N VAL A 44 -24.90 -19.55 -12.75
CA VAL A 44 -24.25 -18.44 -13.44
C VAL A 44 -24.76 -17.13 -12.85
N SER A 45 -23.86 -16.34 -12.28
CA SER A 45 -24.18 -15.00 -11.79
C SER A 45 -24.01 -13.99 -12.91
N TYR A 46 -25.05 -13.19 -13.13
CA TYR A 46 -25.08 -12.13 -14.12
C TYR A 46 -25.01 -10.77 -13.44
N GLY A 47 -24.25 -9.87 -14.03
CA GLY A 47 -24.10 -8.53 -13.51
C GLY A 47 -23.02 -7.75 -14.23
N ARG A 48 -22.14 -7.15 -13.43
CA ARG A 48 -21.04 -6.28 -13.88
C ARG A 48 -19.79 -6.50 -13.05
N GLN A 49 -18.63 -6.47 -13.69
CA GLN A 49 -17.34 -6.40 -13.01
C GLN A 49 -16.68 -5.06 -13.30
N ILE A 50 -16.14 -4.43 -12.25
CA ILE A 50 -15.39 -3.18 -12.36
C ILE A 50 -14.00 -3.49 -11.79
N PHE A 51 -12.98 -3.40 -12.64
CA PHE A 51 -11.59 -3.48 -12.23
C PHE A 51 -11.04 -2.07 -12.13
N VAL A 52 -10.36 -1.79 -11.03
CA VAL A 52 -9.72 -0.49 -10.79
C VAL A 52 -8.23 -0.72 -10.64
N LYS A 53 -7.46 0.02 -11.42
CA LYS A 53 -6.01 0.11 -11.29
C LYS A 53 -5.66 1.50 -10.78
N LEU A 54 -4.94 1.56 -9.65
CA LEU A 54 -4.38 2.79 -9.11
C LEU A 54 -2.87 2.74 -9.27
N GLU A 55 -2.29 3.76 -9.91
CA GLU A 55 -0.85 3.88 -10.15
C GLU A 55 -0.38 5.24 -9.63
N THR A 56 0.74 5.26 -8.90
CA THR A 56 1.34 6.50 -8.42
C THR A 56 2.85 6.42 -8.46
N ASP A 57 3.49 7.54 -8.78
CA ASP A 57 4.94 7.71 -8.65
C ASP A 57 5.34 8.17 -7.23
N SER A 58 4.37 8.27 -6.31
CA SER A 58 4.65 8.60 -4.92
C SER A 58 5.47 7.50 -4.26
N THR A 59 6.58 7.88 -3.64
CA THR A 59 7.41 6.99 -2.84
C THR A 59 7.05 7.04 -1.35
N ASP A 60 5.97 7.74 -0.98
CA ASP A 60 5.53 7.86 0.41
C ASP A 60 5.17 6.48 0.99
N ASN A 61 5.51 6.26 2.26
CA ASN A 61 5.32 4.95 2.93
C ASN A 61 3.84 4.58 3.15
N GLU A 62 2.93 5.49 2.79
CA GLU A 62 1.51 5.39 3.04
C GLU A 62 0.68 5.20 1.79
N VAL A 63 1.29 4.90 0.63
CA VAL A 63 0.54 4.65 -0.63
C VAL A 63 -0.57 3.62 -0.43
N LYS A 64 -0.25 2.46 0.18
CA LYS A 64 -1.24 1.40 0.47
C LYS A 64 -2.35 1.88 1.41
N ALA A 65 -2.01 2.67 2.43
CA ALA A 65 -2.97 3.22 3.38
C ALA A 65 -3.88 4.27 2.72
N ALA A 66 -3.31 5.16 1.91
CA ALA A 66 -4.03 6.17 1.15
C ALA A 66 -5.04 5.54 0.17
N PHE A 67 -4.63 4.50 -0.56
CA PHE A 67 -5.53 3.78 -1.47
C PHE A 67 -6.66 3.09 -0.69
N ASN A 68 -6.34 2.40 0.41
CA ASN A 68 -7.36 1.80 1.28
C ASN A 68 -8.35 2.83 1.83
N ALA A 69 -7.87 4.03 2.19
CA ALA A 69 -8.71 5.12 2.67
C ALA A 69 -9.67 5.61 1.59
N VAL A 70 -9.23 5.75 0.34
CA VAL A 70 -10.12 6.10 -0.79
C VAL A 70 -11.24 5.10 -0.96
N PHE A 71 -10.93 3.80 -0.94
CA PHE A 71 -11.96 2.77 -1.10
C PHE A 71 -12.95 2.75 0.08
N LYS A 72 -12.45 2.81 1.32
CA LYS A 72 -13.32 2.84 2.51
C LYS A 72 -14.17 4.10 2.60
N GLY A 73 -13.62 5.26 2.23
CA GLY A 73 -14.30 6.55 2.32
C GLY A 73 -15.29 6.83 1.19
N SER A 74 -15.01 6.30 0.00
CA SER A 74 -15.85 6.55 -1.19
C SER A 74 -16.93 5.49 -1.38
N PHE A 75 -16.69 4.25 -0.91
CA PHE A 75 -17.56 3.10 -1.16
C PHE A 75 -17.94 2.33 0.11
N GLY A 76 -17.45 2.74 1.28
CA GLY A 76 -17.89 2.22 2.58
C GLY A 76 -18.75 3.22 3.35
N ASN A 77 -19.31 2.81 4.48
CA ASN A 77 -20.17 3.64 5.33
C ASN A 77 -19.39 4.69 6.19
N GLY A 78 -18.11 4.95 5.88
CA GLY A 78 -17.25 5.83 6.66
C GLY A 78 -17.20 7.25 6.12
N LYS A 79 -17.37 8.26 6.99
CA LYS A 79 -16.99 9.64 6.65
C LYS A 79 -15.47 9.73 6.59
N ALA A 80 -14.89 9.79 5.40
CA ALA A 80 -13.45 9.98 5.25
C ALA A 80 -13.16 11.44 4.91
N ASP A 81 -12.80 12.23 5.92
CA ASP A 81 -11.88 13.33 5.67
C ASP A 81 -10.55 12.69 5.34
N ALA A 82 -10.19 12.66 4.06
CA ALA A 82 -8.85 12.25 3.66
C ALA A 82 -7.87 13.19 4.36
N GLU A 83 -7.09 12.65 5.30
CA GLU A 83 -6.03 13.38 5.99
C GLU A 83 -5.23 14.18 4.95
N ALA A 84 -4.84 15.41 5.28
CA ALA A 84 -4.06 16.26 4.37
C ALA A 84 -2.82 15.54 3.79
N LYS A 85 -2.31 14.56 4.55
CA LYS A 85 -1.23 13.65 4.17
C LYS A 85 -1.54 12.80 2.93
N TYR A 86 -2.74 12.23 2.82
CA TYR A 86 -3.12 11.41 1.67
C TYR A 86 -3.41 12.23 0.42
N LYS A 87 -3.89 13.48 0.56
CA LYS A 87 -4.19 14.34 -0.60
C LYS A 87 -3.01 14.46 -1.57
N LYS A 88 -1.78 14.55 -1.05
CA LYS A 88 -0.58 14.62 -1.89
C LYS A 88 -0.41 13.34 -2.73
N ILE A 89 -0.51 12.17 -2.11
CA ILE A 89 -0.39 10.86 -2.78
C ILE A 89 -1.49 10.72 -3.84
N LEU A 90 -2.74 11.03 -3.46
CA LEU A 90 -3.90 10.89 -4.34
C LEU A 90 -3.86 11.86 -5.53
N ASN A 91 -3.31 13.07 -5.36
CA ASN A 91 -3.10 14.01 -6.46
C ASN A 91 -2.04 13.54 -7.46
N GLN A 92 -1.12 12.66 -7.04
CA GLN A 92 -0.10 12.02 -7.89
C GLN A 92 -0.51 10.61 -8.32
N THR A 93 -1.80 10.27 -8.19
CA THR A 93 -2.33 8.95 -8.53
C THR A 93 -3.17 9.02 -9.79
N ARG A 94 -2.88 8.15 -10.75
CA ARG A 94 -3.71 7.87 -11.92
C ARG A 94 -4.61 6.68 -11.62
N ALA A 95 -5.90 6.84 -11.88
CA ALA A 95 -6.87 5.76 -11.82
C ALA A 95 -7.25 5.32 -13.24
N THR A 96 -7.27 4.00 -13.46
CA THR A 96 -7.82 3.39 -14.67
C THR A 96 -8.92 2.41 -14.26
N VAL A 97 -10.07 2.53 -14.90
CA VAL A 97 -11.24 1.69 -14.65
C VAL A 97 -11.54 0.87 -15.89
N TYR A 98 -11.70 -0.45 -15.71
CA TYR A 98 -12.20 -1.37 -16.74
C TYR A 98 -13.54 -1.93 -16.28
N ILE A 99 -14.57 -1.74 -17.09
CA ILE A 99 -15.92 -2.19 -16.77
C ILE A 99 -16.30 -3.29 -17.73
N LEU A 100 -16.53 -4.50 -17.21
CA LEU A 100 -17.07 -5.63 -17.97
C LEU A 100 -18.58 -5.76 -17.69
N GLY A 101 -19.37 -5.61 -18.74
CA GLY A 101 -20.84 -5.54 -18.67
C GLY A 101 -21.35 -4.14 -18.36
N GLY A 102 -22.49 -3.74 -18.91
CA GLY A 102 -22.91 -2.34 -18.84
C GLY A 102 -23.49 -1.81 -20.15
N SER A 103 -23.61 -0.49 -20.24
CA SER A 103 -24.10 0.29 -21.41
C SER A 103 -23.10 0.37 -22.57
N ALA A 104 -21.88 -0.12 -22.38
CA ALA A 104 -20.83 -0.09 -23.40
C ALA A 104 -21.18 -0.98 -24.61
N LYS A 105 -21.19 -0.40 -25.81
CA LYS A 105 -21.50 -1.10 -27.08
C LYS A 105 -20.61 -2.33 -27.36
N SER A 106 -19.42 -2.40 -26.76
CA SER A 106 -18.44 -3.48 -26.89
C SER A 106 -18.34 -4.38 -25.64
N GLY A 107 -19.15 -4.16 -24.61
CA GLY A 107 -19.09 -4.91 -23.34
C GLY A 107 -17.90 -4.57 -22.44
N VAL A 108 -16.97 -3.70 -22.89
CA VAL A 108 -15.85 -3.17 -22.12
C VAL A 108 -15.76 -1.66 -22.25
N GLU A 109 -15.79 -0.94 -21.13
CA GLU A 109 -15.49 0.50 -21.07
C GLU A 109 -14.20 0.75 -20.30
N VAL A 110 -13.36 1.63 -20.83
CA VAL A 110 -12.10 2.05 -20.21
C VAL A 110 -12.11 3.55 -20.00
N ALA A 111 -11.98 3.96 -18.74
CA ALA A 111 -11.86 5.37 -18.38
C ALA A 111 -10.59 5.57 -17.56
N THR A 112 -9.88 6.66 -17.83
CA THR A 112 -8.68 7.05 -17.09
C THR A 112 -8.87 8.46 -16.56
N GLY A 113 -8.51 8.68 -15.31
CA GLY A 113 -8.67 9.97 -14.66
C GLY A 113 -8.00 10.04 -13.30
N ASN A 114 -8.39 11.04 -12.53
CA ASN A 114 -7.95 11.19 -11.14
C ASN A 114 -8.88 10.40 -10.19
N ILE A 115 -8.65 10.53 -8.89
CA ILE A 115 -9.45 9.85 -7.87
C ILE A 115 -10.91 10.32 -7.83
N ASP A 116 -11.22 11.58 -8.16
CA ASP A 116 -12.60 12.06 -8.19
C ASP A 116 -13.35 11.58 -9.43
N ASP A 117 -12.67 11.44 -10.57
CA ASP A 117 -13.21 10.76 -11.75
C ASP A 117 -13.57 9.31 -11.43
N LEU A 118 -12.68 8.59 -10.73
CA LEU A 118 -12.94 7.23 -10.27
C LEU A 118 -14.21 7.14 -9.41
N LYS A 119 -14.36 8.04 -8.43
CA LYS A 119 -15.57 8.08 -7.57
C LYS A 119 -16.83 8.31 -8.40
N ARG A 120 -16.78 9.24 -9.35
CA ARG A 120 -17.89 9.55 -10.24
C ARG A 120 -18.26 8.35 -11.11
N ILE A 121 -17.29 7.76 -11.80
CA ILE A 121 -17.50 6.59 -12.66
C ILE A 121 -18.09 5.44 -11.87
N ILE A 122 -17.51 5.07 -10.73
CA ILE A 122 -18.04 3.95 -9.93
C ILE A 122 -19.46 4.26 -9.43
N LYS A 123 -19.76 5.51 -9.05
CA LYS A 123 -21.12 5.89 -8.64
C LYS A 123 -22.12 5.77 -9.78
N GLU A 124 -21.80 6.33 -10.94
CA GLU A 124 -22.61 6.24 -12.17
C GLU A 124 -22.86 4.76 -12.52
N GLU A 125 -21.80 3.96 -12.50
CA GLU A 125 -21.79 2.56 -12.91
C GLU A 125 -22.23 1.58 -11.82
N SER A 126 -22.56 2.05 -10.61
CA SER A 126 -23.12 1.22 -9.53
C SER A 126 -24.65 1.15 -9.56
N THR A 127 -25.28 1.98 -10.38
CA THR A 127 -26.75 2.07 -10.46
C THR A 127 -27.27 0.97 -11.38
N TYR A 128 -28.06 0.06 -10.82
CA TYR A 128 -28.74 -0.96 -11.61
C TYR A 128 -29.80 -0.31 -12.51
N SER A 129 -29.85 -0.74 -13.77
CA SER A 129 -30.91 -0.38 -14.70
C SER A 129 -31.31 -1.60 -15.52
N THR A 130 -32.62 -1.81 -15.70
CA THR A 130 -33.17 -2.87 -16.55
C THR A 130 -32.86 -2.66 -18.03
N ASN A 131 -32.43 -1.45 -18.41
CA ASN A 131 -32.07 -1.09 -19.78
C ASN A 131 -30.62 -1.44 -20.12
N VAL A 132 -29.86 -1.95 -19.14
CA VAL A 132 -28.46 -2.28 -19.29
C VAL A 132 -28.30 -3.81 -19.24
N PRO A 133 -27.87 -4.46 -20.33
CA PRO A 133 -27.78 -5.92 -20.37
C PRO A 133 -26.76 -6.43 -19.35
N ALA A 134 -27.16 -7.40 -18.55
CA ALA A 134 -26.29 -8.09 -17.61
C ALA A 134 -25.42 -9.11 -18.37
N VAL A 135 -24.12 -9.17 -18.04
CA VAL A 135 -23.21 -10.18 -18.61
C VAL A 135 -22.90 -11.25 -17.56
N PRO A 136 -22.59 -12.50 -17.95
CA PRO A 136 -22.13 -13.51 -17.00
C PRO A 136 -20.78 -13.08 -16.41
N VAL A 137 -20.71 -12.96 -15.09
CA VAL A 137 -19.49 -12.50 -14.37
C VAL A 137 -18.78 -13.61 -13.61
N SER A 138 -19.52 -14.66 -13.24
CA SER A 138 -18.96 -15.85 -12.61
C SER A 138 -19.91 -17.02 -12.79
N TYR A 139 -19.37 -18.22 -12.69
CA TYR A 139 -20.14 -19.45 -12.72
C TYR A 139 -19.60 -20.46 -11.70
N THR A 140 -20.45 -21.38 -11.28
CA THR A 140 -20.08 -22.51 -10.42
C THR A 140 -20.34 -23.80 -11.18
N VAL A 141 -19.39 -24.73 -11.11
CA VAL A 141 -19.53 -26.08 -11.67
C VAL A 141 -19.65 -27.06 -10.52
N ASN A 142 -20.57 -28.02 -10.66
CA ASN A 142 -20.65 -29.19 -9.79
C ASN A 142 -20.27 -30.43 -10.60
N PHE A 143 -19.61 -31.40 -9.97
CA PHE A 143 -19.39 -32.70 -10.58
C PHE A 143 -20.71 -33.43 -10.74
N LEU A 144 -20.96 -33.98 -11.93
CA LEU A 144 -22.23 -34.63 -12.22
C LEU A 144 -22.42 -35.92 -11.41
N LYS A 145 -21.31 -36.60 -11.08
CA LYS A 145 -21.30 -37.86 -10.33
C LYS A 145 -22.02 -37.76 -8.98
N ASP A 146 -21.79 -36.69 -8.23
CA ASP A 146 -22.18 -36.56 -6.82
C ASP A 146 -22.75 -35.18 -6.46
N ASN A 147 -22.93 -34.30 -7.45
CA ASN A 147 -23.40 -32.93 -7.29
C ASN A 147 -22.52 -32.05 -6.37
N HIS A 148 -21.29 -32.49 -6.02
CA HIS A 148 -20.37 -31.68 -5.23
C HIS A 148 -19.74 -30.57 -6.08
N ARG A 149 -19.51 -29.42 -5.46
CA ARG A 149 -18.87 -28.27 -6.12
C ARG A 149 -17.45 -28.62 -6.56
N ALA A 150 -17.13 -28.38 -7.82
CA ALA A 150 -15.77 -28.42 -8.33
C ALA A 150 -15.00 -27.19 -7.84
N VAL A 151 -13.94 -27.42 -7.08
CA VAL A 151 -13.10 -26.35 -6.51
C VAL A 151 -11.72 -26.41 -7.13
N VAL A 152 -11.32 -25.31 -7.77
CA VAL A 152 -9.97 -25.14 -8.30
C VAL A 152 -9.10 -24.57 -7.18
N LYS A 153 -8.06 -25.30 -6.80
CA LYS A 153 -7.03 -24.84 -5.85
C LYS A 153 -5.87 -24.26 -6.64
N ASN A 154 -5.70 -22.95 -6.55
CA ASN A 154 -4.58 -22.25 -7.17
C ASN A 154 -3.54 -21.88 -6.10
N THR A 155 -2.28 -22.20 -6.37
CA THR A 155 -1.12 -21.78 -5.60
C THR A 155 -0.12 -21.16 -6.57
N GLY A 156 0.53 -20.08 -6.16
CA GLY A 156 1.55 -19.41 -6.95
C GLY A 156 2.46 -18.58 -6.07
N ASP A 157 3.73 -18.52 -6.46
CA ASP A 157 4.74 -17.73 -5.76
C ASP A 157 4.88 -16.36 -6.41
N TYR A 158 5.09 -15.32 -5.59
CA TYR A 158 5.34 -13.96 -6.05
C TYR A 158 6.31 -13.25 -5.11
N ILE A 159 6.96 -12.20 -5.62
CA ILE A 159 7.87 -11.36 -4.83
C ILE A 159 7.10 -10.09 -4.43
N GLU A 160 6.79 -9.94 -3.14
CA GLU A 160 6.26 -8.69 -2.61
C GLU A 160 7.40 -7.68 -2.47
N THR A 161 7.27 -6.52 -3.13
CA THR A 161 8.23 -5.43 -3.01
C THR A 161 7.69 -4.36 -2.07
N THR A 162 8.43 -4.09 -1.00
CA THR A 162 8.15 -3.01 -0.06
C THR A 162 9.25 -1.97 -0.10
N ALA A 163 8.91 -0.69 -0.03
CA ALA A 163 9.86 0.41 0.04
C ALA A 163 9.54 1.32 1.22
N THR A 164 10.57 1.88 1.84
CA THR A 164 10.42 2.90 2.88
C THR A 164 11.30 4.10 2.53
N THR A 165 10.67 5.23 2.24
CA THR A 165 11.33 6.52 2.01
C THR A 165 11.63 7.21 3.33
N TYR A 166 12.87 7.66 3.44
CA TYR A 166 13.34 8.52 4.53
C TYR A 166 13.78 9.86 3.95
N ASN A 167 13.50 10.94 4.68
CA ASN A 167 13.86 12.30 4.27
C ASN A 167 15.06 12.80 5.08
N SER A 168 15.95 13.55 4.43
CA SER A 168 16.98 14.30 5.14
C SER A 168 16.35 15.39 6.00
N GLY A 169 17.07 15.81 7.04
CA GLY A 169 16.65 16.91 7.91
C GLY A 169 17.78 17.88 8.18
N PHE A 170 17.47 18.91 8.97
CA PHE A 170 18.45 19.87 9.43
C PHE A 170 18.38 20.03 10.95
N ILE A 171 19.55 20.08 11.59
CA ILE A 171 19.70 20.49 12.99
C ILE A 171 20.46 21.81 12.99
N THR A 172 19.80 22.88 13.45
CA THR A 172 20.39 24.19 13.64
C THR A 172 20.85 24.33 15.09
N LEU A 173 22.15 24.34 15.33
CA LEU A 173 22.72 24.64 16.63
C LEU A 173 22.89 26.15 16.79
N ARG A 174 22.41 26.71 17.89
CA ARG A 174 22.53 28.14 18.19
C ARG A 174 22.93 28.38 19.63
N HIS A 175 23.95 29.20 19.87
CA HIS A 175 24.39 29.55 21.21
C HIS A 175 24.18 31.03 21.52
N LYS A 176 23.38 31.30 22.55
CA LYS A 176 23.03 32.64 23.04
C LYS A 176 23.56 32.94 24.45
N GLY A 177 23.98 31.91 25.18
CA GLY A 177 24.45 32.02 26.56
C GLY A 177 25.76 32.78 26.73
N GLY A 178 25.95 33.33 27.92
CA GLY A 178 27.13 34.08 28.33
C GLY A 178 28.30 33.20 28.80
N TYR A 179 28.42 31.98 28.29
CA TYR A 179 29.43 30.99 28.67
C TYR A 179 30.12 30.42 27.42
N VAL A 180 31.11 29.54 27.63
CA VAL A 180 31.68 28.74 26.55
C VAL A 180 30.96 27.40 26.50
N ALA A 181 30.43 27.04 25.35
CA ALA A 181 29.77 25.76 25.14
C ALA A 181 30.61 24.80 24.30
N LYS A 182 30.46 23.50 24.54
CA LYS A 182 30.90 22.42 23.63
C LYS A 182 29.71 21.54 23.30
N VAL A 183 29.69 21.05 22.07
CA VAL A 183 28.63 20.17 21.57
C VAL A 183 29.28 18.92 21.01
N ASP A 184 28.71 17.75 21.29
CA ASP A 184 28.98 16.47 20.64
C ASP A 184 27.71 16.06 19.89
N LEU A 185 27.79 16.01 18.56
CA LEU A 185 26.68 15.60 17.70
C LEU A 185 27.11 14.38 16.89
N THR A 186 26.42 13.28 17.12
CA THR A 186 26.71 11.99 16.49
C THR A 186 25.45 11.35 15.92
N TRP A 187 25.62 10.48 14.93
CA TRP A 187 24.57 9.64 14.37
C TRP A 187 25.18 8.42 13.71
N ASP A 188 24.37 7.42 13.45
CA ASP A 188 24.74 6.24 12.70
C ASP A 188 24.23 6.33 11.26
N GLU A 189 25.08 6.15 10.26
CA GLU A 189 24.67 6.04 8.87
C GLU A 189 24.44 4.57 8.51
N ILE A 190 23.22 4.27 8.06
CA ILE A 190 22.82 2.92 7.67
C ILE A 190 23.01 2.73 6.16
N SER A 191 23.55 1.58 5.78
CA SER A 191 23.67 1.12 4.39
C SER A 191 23.40 -0.38 4.31
N TYR A 192 23.12 -0.89 3.12
CA TYR A 192 22.87 -2.31 2.88
C TYR A 192 23.77 -2.79 1.76
N ASP A 193 24.28 -4.02 1.89
CA ASP A 193 25.03 -4.67 0.81
C ASP A 193 24.12 -5.42 -0.17
N ASP A 194 24.72 -6.01 -1.21
CA ASP A 194 24.00 -6.77 -2.25
C ASP A 194 23.25 -8.00 -1.71
N LYS A 195 23.52 -8.43 -0.47
CA LYS A 195 22.85 -9.53 0.22
C LYS A 195 21.77 -9.04 1.19
N GLY A 196 21.56 -7.73 1.30
CA GLY A 196 20.60 -7.11 2.21
C GLY A 196 21.07 -7.08 3.67
N VAL A 197 22.36 -7.27 3.95
CA VAL A 197 22.89 -7.14 5.32
C VAL A 197 23.07 -5.67 5.64
N GLU A 198 22.60 -5.27 6.82
CA GLU A 198 22.71 -3.89 7.32
C GLU A 198 24.14 -3.59 7.82
N HIS A 199 24.71 -2.49 7.35
CA HIS A 199 26.01 -1.96 7.77
C HIS A 199 25.82 -0.60 8.42
N VAL A 200 26.26 -0.50 9.68
CA VAL A 200 26.15 0.69 10.53
C VAL A 200 27.49 1.40 10.60
N LYS A 201 27.55 2.65 10.16
CA LYS A 201 28.76 3.49 10.22
C LYS A 201 28.54 4.66 11.18
N PRO A 202 29.23 4.70 12.34
CA PRO A 202 29.17 5.84 13.24
C PRO A 202 29.76 7.09 12.58
N PHE A 203 29.05 8.21 12.71
CA PHE A 203 29.46 9.51 12.21
C PHE A 203 29.48 10.53 13.35
N LYS A 204 30.48 11.43 13.32
CA LYS A 204 30.59 12.56 14.24
C LYS A 204 30.70 13.85 13.43
N TRP A 205 29.85 14.83 13.76
CA TRP A 205 29.93 16.13 13.12
C TRP A 205 31.28 16.80 13.39
N HIS A 206 31.89 17.44 12.38
CA HIS A 206 33.23 18.03 12.45
C HIS A 206 33.39 19.14 13.51
N GLY A 207 32.29 19.70 14.00
CA GLY A 207 32.27 20.73 15.04
C GLY A 207 32.24 20.18 16.47
N THR A 208 32.23 18.86 16.61
CA THR A 208 32.18 18.13 17.87
C THR A 208 33.35 18.50 18.79
N TRP A 209 33.06 18.73 20.07
CA TRP A 209 34.00 19.14 21.14
C TRP A 209 34.76 20.46 20.92
N LYS A 210 34.41 21.25 19.89
CA LYS A 210 34.98 22.59 19.68
C LYS A 210 34.31 23.62 20.58
N ALA A 211 35.11 24.46 21.23
CA ALA A 211 34.61 25.55 22.05
C ALA A 211 33.85 26.58 21.21
N ARG A 212 32.63 26.91 21.61
CA ARG A 212 31.74 27.88 20.97
C ARG A 212 31.36 28.96 21.98
N THR A 213 31.29 30.19 21.52
CA THR A 213 30.88 31.35 22.33
C THR A 213 29.55 31.91 21.84
N ARG A 214 29.00 32.85 22.60
CA ARG A 214 27.80 33.61 22.24
C ARG A 214 27.82 34.08 20.78
N GLY A 215 26.70 33.88 20.08
CA GLY A 215 26.53 34.25 18.68
C GLY A 215 26.79 33.11 17.70
N PHE A 216 27.33 31.97 18.14
CA PHE A 216 27.50 30.80 17.29
C PHE A 216 26.16 30.31 16.74
N ARG A 217 26.13 30.04 15.43
CA ARG A 217 24.99 29.42 14.73
C ARG A 217 25.52 28.58 13.58
N GLU A 218 25.13 27.32 13.53
CA GLU A 218 25.47 26.42 12.43
C GLU A 218 24.29 25.52 12.09
N ARG A 219 24.01 25.38 10.80
CA ARG A 219 22.93 24.54 10.29
C ARG A 219 23.54 23.29 9.67
N ILE A 220 23.23 22.15 10.28
CA ILE A 220 23.86 20.87 9.98
C ILE A 220 22.83 20.00 9.27
N GLN A 221 23.16 19.53 8.08
CA GLN A 221 22.31 18.58 7.35
C GLN A 221 22.52 17.19 7.90
N ILE A 222 21.42 16.50 8.23
CA ILE A 222 21.40 15.10 8.64
C ILE A 222 20.90 14.28 7.45
N PRO A 223 21.68 13.30 6.95
CA PRO A 223 21.30 12.54 5.77
C PRO A 223 20.10 11.62 6.05
N PRO A 224 19.33 11.20 5.02
CA PRO A 224 18.09 10.43 5.20
C PRO A 224 18.33 9.03 5.80
N ASN A 225 19.53 8.48 5.61
CA ASN A 225 19.94 7.19 6.15
C ASN A 225 20.54 7.28 7.57
N ALA A 226 20.54 8.47 8.19
CA ALA A 226 20.99 8.62 9.57
C ALA A 226 19.97 8.03 10.57
N ARG A 227 20.47 7.39 11.61
CA ARG A 227 19.73 6.86 12.77
C ARG A 227 20.44 7.23 14.06
N ASN A 228 19.75 7.02 15.18
CA ASN A 228 20.31 7.21 16.52
C ASN A 228 20.98 8.57 16.72
N VAL A 229 20.38 9.64 16.18
CA VAL A 229 20.93 10.99 16.30
C VAL A 229 21.00 11.36 17.79
N HIS A 230 22.20 11.69 18.26
CA HIS A 230 22.50 11.98 19.66
C HIS A 230 23.24 13.30 19.77
N LEU A 231 22.69 14.20 20.58
CA LEU A 231 23.30 15.48 20.91
C LEU A 231 23.62 15.54 22.40
N ILE A 232 24.89 15.80 22.71
CA ILE A 232 25.32 16.24 24.03
C ILE A 232 25.80 17.68 23.91
N ALA A 233 25.39 18.56 24.81
CA ALA A 233 25.95 19.90 24.92
C ALA A 233 26.30 20.20 26.37
N GLY A 234 27.47 20.81 26.58
CA GLY A 234 27.92 21.22 27.91
C GLY A 234 28.47 22.63 27.92
N GLU A 235 28.41 23.25 29.09
CA GLU A 235 28.98 24.57 29.38
C GLU A 235 30.25 24.46 30.22
N ALA A 236 31.17 25.40 30.00
CA ALA A 236 32.33 25.57 30.86
C ALA A 236 31.89 26.25 32.17
N THR A 237 32.05 25.56 33.29
CA THR A 237 31.67 26.06 34.63
C THR A 237 32.70 27.02 35.23
N GLY A 238 33.94 26.98 34.72
CA GLY A 238 35.09 27.68 35.32
C GLY A 238 35.67 26.98 36.56
N LEU A 239 35.14 25.83 36.98
CA LEU A 239 35.61 25.08 38.15
C LEU A 239 36.69 24.07 37.74
N ALA A 240 37.83 24.07 38.43
CA ALA A 240 38.92 23.14 38.14
C ALA A 240 38.55 21.66 38.42
N TRP A 241 37.66 21.42 39.40
CA TRP A 241 37.21 20.09 39.80
C TRP A 241 35.97 19.60 39.03
N ASP A 242 35.30 20.47 38.27
CA ASP A 242 34.13 20.10 37.46
C ASP A 242 34.02 21.03 36.24
N PRO A 243 34.96 20.95 35.27
CA PRO A 243 35.14 22.00 34.26
C PRO A 243 34.03 22.08 33.21
N TRP A 244 33.19 21.05 33.07
CA TRP A 244 32.13 20.98 32.06
C TRP A 244 30.84 20.41 32.66
N TRP A 245 29.77 21.20 32.64
CA TRP A 245 28.44 20.76 33.03
C TRP A 245 27.62 20.39 31.81
N THR A 246 26.95 19.23 31.80
CA THR A 246 26.07 18.82 30.69
C THR A 246 24.71 19.51 30.79
N ILE A 247 24.37 20.31 29.79
CA ILE A 247 23.10 21.06 29.71
C ILE A 247 22.05 20.28 28.91
N ILE A 248 22.50 19.57 27.87
CA ILE A 248 21.63 18.78 26.99
C ILE A 248 22.26 17.41 26.78
N ASP A 249 21.45 16.35 26.93
CA ASP A 249 21.76 14.98 26.51
C ASP A 249 20.48 14.40 25.90
N GLU A 250 20.30 14.57 24.58
CA GLU A 250 19.13 14.11 23.84
C GLU A 250 19.50 12.98 22.88
N LYS A 251 18.95 11.80 23.13
CA LYS A 251 19.12 10.60 22.30
C LYS A 251 17.92 10.40 21.37
N ASN A 252 18.16 9.74 20.25
CA ASN A 252 17.13 9.39 19.26
C ASN A 252 16.35 10.61 18.75
N ILE A 253 17.06 11.72 18.51
CA ILE A 253 16.44 12.95 18.00
C ILE A 253 15.80 12.64 16.63
N PRO A 254 14.49 12.88 16.45
CA PRO A 254 13.84 12.57 15.19
C PRO A 254 14.27 13.56 14.10
N ILE A 255 14.58 13.01 12.93
CA ILE A 255 14.99 13.77 11.75
C ILE A 255 13.75 14.44 11.15
N VAL A 256 13.72 15.76 11.22
CA VAL A 256 12.62 16.61 10.72
C VAL A 256 13.18 17.66 9.76
N LYS A 257 12.29 18.34 9.02
CA LYS A 257 12.69 19.35 8.02
C LYS A 257 13.62 20.43 8.56
N ASP A 258 13.37 20.92 9.78
CA ASP A 258 14.30 21.79 10.48
C ASP A 258 14.04 21.68 11.99
N ARG A 259 15.09 21.54 12.77
CA ARG A 259 15.07 21.53 14.23
C ARG A 259 16.11 22.53 14.73
N GLU A 260 15.67 23.55 15.45
CA GLU A 260 16.58 24.49 16.10
C GLU A 260 16.81 24.09 17.57
N ILE A 261 18.08 23.98 17.97
CA ILE A 261 18.50 23.69 19.35
C ILE A 261 19.28 24.91 19.85
N VAL A 262 18.79 25.51 20.92
CA VAL A 262 19.30 26.79 21.42
C VAL A 262 19.91 26.61 22.81
N LEU A 263 21.23 26.80 22.91
CA LEU A 263 21.97 26.88 24.16
C LEU A 263 21.82 28.30 24.73
N ARG A 264 21.05 28.44 25.81
CA ARG A 264 20.73 29.72 26.45
C ARG A 264 21.63 30.00 27.62
#